data_AF-A0A969ALA5-F1
#
_entry.id   AF-A0A969ALA5-F1
#
_cell.length_a   1.000
_cell.length_b   1.000
_cell.length_c   1.000
_cell.angle_alpha   90.00
_cell.angle_beta   90.00
_cell.angle_gamma   90.00
#
_symmetry.space_group_name_H-M   'P 1'
#
loop_
_entity.id
_entity.type
_entity.pdbx_description
1 polymer ?
#
loop_
_entity_poly.entity_id
_entity_poly.type
_entity_poly.pdbx_seq_one_letter_code
_entity_poly.pdbx_strand_id
1 'polypeptide(L)' 'MAFLRAYVAPLLIVLTFVVAMVAVSARIFLPSDMMAPAPIEEPLDKAISPAALDTATAGSDLASIPVLSVLG' A
#
# COMPACT_ATOMS: atom_id res chain seq x y z
N MET A 1 1.66 4.45 -55.50
CA MET A 1 1.97 3.40 -54.51
C MET A 1 1.29 3.70 -53.17
N ALA A 2 -0.04 3.61 -53.09
CA ALA A 2 -0.79 3.94 -51.86
C ALA A 2 -1.35 2.69 -51.15
N PHE A 3 -1.33 1.52 -51.79
CA PHE A 3 -1.96 0.29 -51.32
C PHE A 3 -1.46 -0.17 -49.94
N LEU A 4 -0.13 -0.20 -49.75
CA LEU A 4 0.46 -0.60 -48.46
C LEU A 4 0.01 0.32 -47.32
N ARG A 5 -0.02 1.64 -47.54
CA ARG A 5 -0.43 2.58 -46.48
C ARG A 5 -1.95 2.66 -46.30
N ALA A 6 -2.72 2.44 -47.36
CA ALA A 6 -4.18 2.53 -47.32
C ALA A 6 -4.85 1.31 -46.69
N TYR A 7 -4.24 0.13 -46.79
CA TYR A 7 -4.84 -1.12 -46.29
C TYR A 7 -3.98 -1.83 -45.26
N VAL A 8 -2.67 -1.95 -45.50
CA VAL A 8 -1.80 -2.70 -44.59
C VAL A 8 -1.56 -1.92 -43.30
N ALA A 9 -1.29 -0.61 -43.38
CA ALA A 9 -1.10 0.21 -42.17
C ALA A 9 -2.32 0.22 -41.22
N PRO A 10 -3.57 0.48 -41.68
CA PRO A 10 -4.74 0.42 -40.79
C PRO A 10 -5.01 -1.00 -40.27
N LEU A 11 -4.77 -2.05 -41.07
CA LEU A 11 -4.90 -3.42 -40.61
C LEU A 11 -3.89 -3.76 -39.51
N LEU A 12 -2.63 -3.32 -39.64
CA LEU A 12 -1.63 -3.52 -38.60
C LEU A 12 -1.97 -2.76 -37.31
N ILE A 13 -2.54 -1.56 -37.39
CA ILE A 13 -2.97 -0.81 -36.20
C ILE A 13 -4.03 -1.61 -35.44
N VAL A 14 -5.04 -2.13 -36.13
CA VAL A 14 -6.09 -2.93 -35.48
C VAL A 14 -5.52 -4.24 -34.96
N LEU A 15 -4.65 -4.91 -35.72
CA LEU A 15 -4.04 -6.17 -35.32
C LEU A 15 -3.17 -5.99 -34.06
N THR A 16 -2.30 -4.98 -34.02
CA THR A 16 -1.45 -4.71 -32.85
C THR A 16 -2.28 -4.25 -31.67
N PHE A 17 -3.35 -3.48 -31.89
CA PHE A 17 -4.29 -3.10 -30.84
C PHE A 17 -4.98 -4.32 -30.22
N VAL A 18 -5.50 -5.24 -31.03
CA VAL A 18 -6.12 -6.48 -30.55
C VAL A 18 -5.11 -7.33 -29.79
N VAL A 19 -3.90 -7.51 -30.33
CA VAL A 19 -2.82 -8.23 -29.64
C VAL A 19 -2.49 -7.57 -28.30
N ALA A 20 -2.39 -6.24 -28.25
CA ALA A 20 -2.13 -5.50 -27.02
C ALA A 20 -3.26 -5.66 -26.00
N MET A 21 -4.53 -5.59 -26.43
CA MET A 21 -5.70 -5.84 -25.59
C MET A 21 -5.70 -7.25 -25.00
N VAL A 22 -5.39 -8.26 -25.81
CA VAL A 22 -5.29 -9.67 -25.36
C VAL A 22 -4.10 -9.84 -24.43
N ALA A 23 -2.93 -9.29 -24.74
CA ALA A 23 -1.74 -9.40 -23.91
C ALA A 23 -1.92 -8.75 -22.53
N VAL A 24 -2.51 -7.55 -22.49
CA VAL A 24 -2.87 -6.86 -21.23
C VAL A 24 -3.86 -7.68 -20.42
N SER A 25 -4.92 -8.20 -21.06
CA SER A 25 -5.92 -9.01 -20.38
C SER A 25 -5.31 -10.30 -19.84
N ALA A 26 -4.51 -11.00 -20.65
CA ALA A 26 -3.85 -12.24 -20.27
C ALA A 26 -2.85 -12.05 -19.13
N ARG A 27 -2.12 -10.92 -19.11
CA ARG A 27 -1.16 -10.60 -18.05
C ARG A 27 -1.80 -10.59 -16.66
N ILE A 28 -2.99 -10.01 -16.51
CA ILE A 28 -3.69 -9.90 -15.22
C ILE A 28 -4.08 -11.29 -14.68
N PHE A 29 -4.35 -12.23 -15.57
CA PHE A 29 -4.71 -13.60 -15.20
C PHE A 29 -3.50 -14.55 -15.12
N LEU A 30 -2.27 -14.06 -15.32
CA LEU A 30 -1.10 -14.91 -15.20
C LEU A 30 -0.86 -15.23 -13.72
N PRO A 31 -0.54 -16.50 -13.35
CA PRO A 31 -0.34 -16.87 -11.95
C PRO A 31 0.63 -15.96 -11.21
N SER A 32 1.65 -15.45 -11.90
CA SER A 32 2.61 -14.50 -11.36
C SER A 32 2.00 -13.17 -10.89
N ASP A 33 0.94 -12.67 -11.54
CA ASP A 33 0.25 -11.44 -11.16
C ASP A 33 -0.66 -11.66 -9.94
N MET A 34 -1.21 -12.86 -9.78
CA MET A 34 -2.06 -13.26 -8.64
C MET A 34 -1.28 -13.73 -7.40
N MET A 35 0.06 -13.85 -7.48
CA MET A 35 0.92 -14.23 -6.34
C MET A 35 1.17 -13.09 -5.34
N ALA A 36 0.60 -11.89 -5.55
CA ALA A 36 0.67 -10.83 -4.56
C ALA A 36 0.08 -11.33 -3.24
N PRO A 37 0.88 -11.48 -2.17
CA PRO A 37 0.38 -11.96 -0.88
C PRO A 37 -0.77 -11.04 -0.47
N ALA A 38 -1.92 -11.63 -0.17
CA ALA A 38 -3.05 -10.89 0.36
C ALA A 38 -2.54 -10.04 1.53
N PRO A 39 -2.99 -8.77 1.67
CA PRO A 39 -2.66 -7.96 2.83
C PRO A 39 -2.97 -8.78 4.09
N ILE A 40 -1.92 -9.25 4.74
CA ILE A 40 -2.02 -9.80 6.07
C ILE A 40 -2.26 -8.60 6.96
N GLU A 41 -3.46 -8.48 7.51
CA GLU A 41 -3.68 -7.58 8.63
C GLU A 41 -2.59 -7.91 9.66
N GLU A 42 -1.70 -6.95 9.93
CA GLU A 42 -0.94 -7.03 11.17
C GLU A 42 -2.00 -7.16 12.26
N PRO A 43 -1.97 -8.24 13.06
CA PRO A 43 -2.97 -8.40 14.10
C PRO A 43 -2.98 -7.12 14.93
N LEU A 44 -4.17 -6.52 15.04
CA LEU A 44 -4.47 -5.38 15.92
C LEU A 44 -3.92 -5.59 17.36
N ASP A 45 -3.57 -6.82 17.70
CA ASP A 45 -2.87 -7.25 18.91
C ASP A 45 -1.54 -6.51 19.17
N LYS A 46 -0.83 -5.98 18.17
CA LYS A 46 0.39 -5.19 18.43
C LYS A 46 0.11 -3.79 18.97
N ALA A 47 -1.08 -3.25 18.75
CA ALA A 47 -1.49 -1.95 19.28
C ALA A 47 -1.97 -2.02 20.74
N ILE A 48 -2.26 -3.22 21.27
CA ILE A 48 -2.72 -3.45 22.65
C ILE A 48 -1.71 -4.37 23.36
N SER A 49 -0.46 -3.90 23.48
CA SER A 49 0.47 -4.53 24.43
C SER A 49 0.10 -4.09 25.85
N PRO A 50 -0.30 -5.01 26.75
CA PRO A 50 -0.58 -4.68 28.15
C PRO A 50 0.68 -4.23 28.93
N ALA A 51 1.88 -4.28 28.31
CA ALA A 51 3.11 -3.80 28.92
C ALA A 51 3.17 -2.26 29.10
N ALA A 52 2.31 -1.49 28.40
CA ALA A 52 2.22 -0.04 28.59
C ALA A 52 1.27 0.37 29.73
N LEU A 53 0.44 -0.55 30.22
CA LEU A 53 -0.52 -0.28 31.30
C LEU A 53 0.12 -0.43 32.70
N ASP A 54 1.31 -1.04 32.80
CA ASP A 54 2.01 -1.20 34.08
C ASP A 54 2.89 0.02 34.46
N THR A 55 3.38 0.79 33.47
CA THR A 55 4.21 1.97 33.75
C THR A 55 3.41 3.20 34.21
N ALA A 56 2.07 3.16 34.15
CA ALA A 56 1.22 4.25 34.62
C ALA A 56 0.93 4.21 36.13
N THR A 57 1.40 3.19 36.86
CA THR A 57 1.07 3.01 38.29
C THR A 57 2.28 3.00 39.23
N ALA A 58 3.48 3.32 38.74
CA ALA A 58 4.65 3.56 39.59
C ALA A 58 4.80 5.07 39.81
N GLY A 59 4.27 5.54 40.93
CA GLY A 59 4.34 6.94 41.32
C GLY A 59 5.76 7.45 41.44
N SER A 60 6.03 8.60 40.82
CA SER A 60 7.18 9.46 41.14
C SER A 60 7.10 10.82 40.44
N ASP A 61 5.94 11.48 40.42
CA ASP A 61 5.84 12.83 39.81
C ASP A 61 4.94 13.82 40.56
N LEU A 62 4.82 13.63 41.89
CA LEU A 62 4.31 14.66 42.82
C LEU A 62 5.42 15.24 43.71
N ALA A 63 6.67 14.77 43.57
CA ALA A 63 7.82 15.24 44.33
C ALA A 63 8.64 16.34 43.62
N SER A 64 8.28 16.68 42.37
CA SER A 64 8.99 17.68 41.55
C SER A 64 8.16 18.94 41.26
N ILE A 65 7.06 19.18 41.98
CA ILE A 65 6.32 20.44 41.82
C ILE A 65 7.17 21.57 42.44
N PRO A 66 7.63 22.57 41.67
CA PRO A 66 8.27 23.75 42.26
C PRO A 66 7.18 24.69 42.80
N VAL A 67 6.55 24.33 43.92
CA VAL A 67 5.56 25.17 44.63
C VAL A 67 6.19 26.34 45.42
N LEU A 68 7.44 26.72 45.13
CA LEU A 68 8.17 27.76 45.87
C LEU A 68 8.84 28.82 44.97
N SER A 69 8.12 29.32 43.95
CA SER A 69 8.56 30.48 43.15
C SER A 69 7.50 31.57 42.98
N VAL A 70 6.45 31.57 43.82
CA VAL A 70 5.33 32.54 43.73
C VAL A 70 5.20 33.44 44.97
N LEU A 71 6.05 33.29 45.99
CA LEU A 71 6.15 34.25 47.10
C LEU A 71 7.61 34.70 47.27
N GLY A 72 7.96 35.76 46.55
CA GLY A 72 9.25 36.46 46.62
C GLY A 72 9.20 37.70 45.75
#